data_AF-A0A0M8P552-F1
#
_entry.id   AF-A0A0M8P552-F1
#
_cell.length_a   1.000
_cell.length_b   1.000
_cell.length_c   1.000
_cell.angle_alpha   90.00
_cell.angle_beta   90.00
_cell.angle_gamma   90.00
#
_symmetry.space_group_name_H-M   'P 1'
#
loop_
_entity.id
_entity.type
_entity.pdbx_description
1 polymer ?
#
loop_
_entity_poly.entity_id
_entity_poly.type
_entity_poly.pdbx_seq_one_letter_code
_entity_poly.pdbx_strand_id
1 'polypeptide(L)'
;MLALNIVLYALLGTSLAFAIIELGLSAFITAAYSGMQEIQTWSAYSGYSYSQVNVKPPAILVFLVFSSVWTILVVVGAFILPWYYTRKNFVTAKLNTVLAAIFVAIYFVTMVFWLACFADLASLLVGGTSINPYYNAVLAFGVLLW
;
A
#
# COMPACT_ATOMS: atom_id res chain seq x y z
N MET A 1 25.91 12.00 15.44
CA MET A 1 24.56 11.41 15.61
C MET A 1 23.43 12.28 15.07
N LEU A 2 23.58 13.61 14.91
CA LEU A 2 22.54 14.48 14.33
C LEU A 2 22.17 14.11 12.89
N ALA A 3 23.17 13.92 12.01
CA ALA A 3 22.95 13.58 10.61
C ALA A 3 22.15 12.28 10.43
N LEU A 4 22.45 11.25 11.23
CA LEU A 4 21.71 9.98 11.22
C LEU A 4 20.22 10.20 11.56
N ASN A 5 19.93 10.97 12.61
CA ASN A 5 18.55 11.24 13.01
C ASN A 5 17.78 12.02 11.94
N ILE A 6 18.42 13.01 11.30
CA ILE A 6 17.84 13.76 10.19
C ILE A 6 17.51 12.83 9.02
N VAL A 7 18.45 11.95 8.65
CA VAL A 7 18.25 10.97 7.56
C VAL A 7 17.10 10.01 7.88
N LEU A 8 17.01 9.51 9.11
CA LEU A 8 15.92 8.62 9.53
C LEU A 8 14.55 9.31 9.47
N TYR A 9 14.44 10.56 9.93
CA TYR A 9 13.20 11.32 9.81
C TYR A 9 12.84 11.66 8.36
N ALA A 10 13.83 11.96 7.53
CA ALA A 10 13.61 12.18 6.10
C ALA A 10 13.09 10.91 5.41
N LEU A 11 13.69 9.75 5.69
CA LEU A 11 13.26 8.45 5.16
C LEU A 11 11.84 8.08 5.61
N LEU A 12 11.51 8.29 6.89
CA LEU A 12 10.16 8.11 7.41
C LEU A 12 9.16 9.06 6.73
N GLY A 13 9.54 10.33 6.52
CA GLY A 13 8.72 11.31 5.80
C GLY A 13 8.47 10.95 4.35
N THR A 14 9.51 10.49 3.63
CA THR A 14 9.37 10.02 2.24
C THR A 14 8.50 8.78 2.15
N SER A 15 8.65 7.83 3.07
CA SER A 15 7.80 6.63 3.14
C SER A 15 6.34 7.00 3.38
N LEU A 16 6.06 7.97 4.27
CA LEU A 16 4.71 8.47 4.49
C LEU A 16 4.11 9.09 3.22
N ALA A 17 4.86 9.95 2.54
CA ALA A 17 4.40 10.62 1.32
C ALA A 17 4.09 9.60 0.22
N PHE A 18 4.98 8.63 0.00
CA PHE A 18 4.77 7.58 -0.99
C PHE A 18 3.57 6.70 -0.63
N ALA A 19 3.39 6.33 0.65
CA ALA A 19 2.25 5.53 1.07
C ALA A 19 0.90 6.25 0.89
N ILE A 20 0.86 7.57 1.10
CA ILE A 20 -0.33 8.40 0.85
C ILE A 20 -0.64 8.48 -0.65
N ILE A 21 0.38 8.72 -1.48
CA ILE A 21 0.21 8.77 -2.94
C ILE A 21 -0.28 7.42 -3.46
N GLU A 22 0.32 6.33 -2.98
CA GLU A 22 -0.03 4.97 -3.38
C GLU A 22 -1.43 4.59 -2.93
N LEU A 23 -1.86 5.01 -1.73
CA LEU A 23 -3.23 4.86 -1.28
C LEU A 23 -4.22 5.58 -2.23
N GLY A 24 -3.92 6.81 -2.63
CA GLY A 24 -4.76 7.56 -3.56
C GLY A 24 -4.87 6.89 -4.92
N LEU A 25 -3.75 6.40 -5.45
CA LEU A 25 -3.67 5.75 -6.75
C LEU A 25 -4.37 4.39 -6.76
N SER A 26 -4.08 3.55 -5.77
CA SER A 26 -4.71 2.22 -5.62
C SER A 26 -6.20 2.31 -5.32
N ALA A 27 -6.64 3.27 -4.50
CA ALA A 27 -8.06 3.50 -4.23
C ALA A 27 -8.80 4.00 -5.48
N PHE A 28 -8.19 4.88 -6.28
CA PHE A 28 -8.77 5.36 -7.54
C PHE A 28 -8.97 4.20 -8.53
N ILE A 29 -7.96 3.35 -8.71
CA ILE A 29 -8.07 2.18 -9.60
C ILE A 29 -9.12 1.21 -9.05
N THR A 30 -9.09 0.91 -7.75
CA THR A 30 -10.09 0.04 -7.10
C THR A 30 -11.51 0.55 -7.34
N ALA A 31 -11.74 1.85 -7.18
CA ALA A 31 -13.03 2.48 -7.40
C ALA A 31 -13.48 2.36 -8.86
N ALA A 32 -12.57 2.52 -9.83
CA ALA A 32 -12.86 2.34 -11.25
C ALA A 32 -13.29 0.91 -11.63
N TYR A 33 -12.83 -0.10 -10.88
CA TYR A 33 -13.21 -1.50 -11.05
C TYR A 33 -14.37 -1.95 -10.15
N SER A 34 -14.93 -1.05 -9.33
CA SER A 34 -16.06 -1.35 -8.44
C SER A 34 -17.33 -0.70 -8.95
N GLY A 35 -18.43 -1.45 -9.03
CA GLY A 35 -19.76 -0.91 -9.33
C GLY A 35 -20.56 -1.70 -10.35
N MET A 36 -21.71 -1.14 -10.75
CA MET A 36 -22.53 -1.67 -11.84
C MET A 36 -21.81 -1.43 -13.16
N GLN A 37 -21.37 -2.51 -13.80
CA GLN A 37 -20.87 -2.47 -15.17
C GLN A 37 -21.89 -3.12 -16.09
N GLU A 38 -22.16 -2.45 -17.21
CA GLU A 38 -22.95 -3.02 -18.29
C GLU A 38 -22.09 -4.00 -19.05
N ILE A 39 -22.38 -5.29 -18.87
CA ILE A 39 -21.74 -6.34 -19.66
C ILE A 39 -22.68 -6.70 -20.80
N GLN A 40 -22.15 -6.67 -22.02
CA GLN A 40 -22.83 -7.24 -23.19
C GLN A 40 -22.87 -8.76 -23.03
N THR A 41 -24.06 -9.26 -22.75
CA THR A 41 -24.37 -10.69 -22.77
C THR A 41 -24.94 -11.03 -24.13
N TRP A 42 -24.28 -11.94 -24.85
CA TRP A 42 -24.79 -12.44 -26.13
C TRP A 42 -25.66 -13.67 -25.88
N SER A 43 -26.87 -13.65 -26.43
CA SER A 43 -27.82 -14.76 -26.42
C SER A 43 -28.14 -15.15 -27.87
N ALA A 44 -28.07 -16.44 -28.17
CA ALA A 44 -28.39 -16.97 -29.50
C ALA A 44 -29.86 -16.70 -29.93
N TYR A 45 -30.76 -16.46 -28.97
CA TYR A 45 -32.20 -16.27 -29.23
C TYR A 45 -32.64 -14.80 -29.23
N SER A 46 -31.88 -13.90 -28.59
CA SER A 46 -32.28 -12.52 -28.37
C SER A 46 -31.23 -11.47 -28.76
N GLY A 47 -30.08 -11.90 -29.32
CA GLY A 47 -29.00 -11.01 -29.73
C GLY A 47 -28.17 -10.48 -28.56
N TYR A 48 -27.55 -9.31 -28.73
CA TYR A 48 -26.81 -8.63 -27.67
C TYR A 48 -27.77 -7.97 -26.69
N SER A 49 -27.71 -8.38 -25.42
CA SER A 49 -28.45 -7.77 -24.31
C SER A 49 -27.47 -7.19 -23.30
N TYR A 50 -27.80 -6.00 -22.78
CA TYR A 50 -27.02 -5.35 -21.72
C TYR A 50 -27.55 -5.83 -20.37
N SER A 51 -26.68 -6.45 -19.56
CA SER A 51 -27.00 -6.77 -18.17
C SER A 51 -26.08 -5.98 -17.25
N GLN A 52 -26.67 -5.32 -16.25
CA GLN A 52 -25.91 -4.64 -15.21
C GLN A 52 -25.48 -5.68 -14.18
N VAL A 53 -24.18 -5.97 -14.12
CA VAL A 53 -23.62 -6.82 -13.07
C VAL A 53 -22.78 -5.98 -12.13
N ASN A 54 -22.90 -6.26 -10.84
CA ASN A 54 -22.05 -5.65 -9.83
C ASN A 54 -20.70 -6.35 -9.84
N VAL A 55 -19.69 -5.67 -10.39
CA VAL A 55 -18.33 -6.20 -10.47
C VAL A 55 -17.60 -5.86 -9.19
N LYS A 56 -17.11 -6.89 -8.51
CA LYS A 56 -16.23 -6.72 -7.35
C LYS A 56 -14.84 -6.33 -7.84
N PRO A 57 -14.17 -5.36 -7.19
CA PRO A 57 -12.82 -5.01 -7.57
C PRO A 57 -11.88 -6.22 -7.40
N PRO A 58 -10.88 -6.39 -8.29
CA PRO A 58 -9.85 -7.41 -8.14
C PRO A 58 -9.24 -7.42 -6.74
N ALA A 59 -9.09 -8.61 -6.15
CA ALA A 59 -8.59 -8.77 -4.78
C ALA A 59 -7.21 -8.14 -4.56
N ILE A 60 -6.37 -8.14 -5.61
CA ILE A 60 -5.05 -7.51 -5.57
C ILE A 60 -5.11 -6.00 -5.31
N LEU A 61 -6.06 -5.29 -5.92
CA LEU A 61 -6.18 -3.84 -5.75
C LEU A 61 -6.60 -3.50 -4.31
N VAL A 62 -7.49 -4.31 -3.75
CA VAL A 62 -7.93 -4.20 -2.35
C VAL A 62 -6.76 -4.49 -1.40
N PHE A 63 -5.93 -5.49 -1.70
CA PHE A 63 -4.74 -5.81 -0.90
C PHE A 63 -3.68 -4.70 -0.97
N LEU A 64 -3.55 -4.04 -2.12
CA LEU A 64 -2.65 -2.90 -2.31
C LEU A 64 -3.09 -1.69 -1.46
N VAL A 65 -4.38 -1.37 -1.50
CA VAL A 65 -4.98 -0.34 -0.62
C VAL A 65 -4.70 -0.67 0.85
N PHE A 66 -4.89 -1.93 1.26
CA PHE A 66 -4.58 -2.38 2.62
C PHE A 66 -3.10 -2.17 2.98
N SER A 67 -2.17 -2.55 2.09
CA SER A 67 -0.72 -2.39 2.31
C SER A 67 -0.32 -0.92 2.46
N SER A 68 -0.91 -0.02 1.68
CA SER A 68 -0.69 1.43 1.80
C SER A 68 -1.20 1.97 3.14
N VAL A 69 -2.42 1.61 3.55
CA VAL A 69 -2.98 2.00 4.87
C VAL A 69 -2.12 1.46 6.01
N TRP A 70 -1.73 0.19 5.94
CA TRP A 70 -0.84 -0.43 6.92
C TRP A 70 0.46 0.34 7.05
N THR A 71 1.11 0.68 5.93
CA THR A 71 2.37 1.43 5.91
C THR A 71 2.21 2.81 6.54
N ILE A 72 1.12 3.52 6.26
CA ILE A 72 0.81 4.82 6.91
C ILE A 72 0.71 4.65 8.42
N LEU A 73 -0.03 3.63 8.90
CA LEU A 73 -0.17 3.37 10.34
C LEU A 73 1.18 3.08 11.01
N VAL A 74 2.03 2.28 10.36
CA VAL A 74 3.36 1.94 10.87
C VAL A 74 4.26 3.20 10.95
N VAL A 75 4.29 4.00 9.90
CA VAL A 75 5.11 5.23 9.85
C VAL A 75 4.62 6.26 10.86
N VAL A 76 3.30 6.48 10.94
CA VAL A 76 2.70 7.37 11.95
C VAL A 76 3.00 6.86 13.36
N GLY A 77 2.91 5.55 13.61
CA GLY A 77 3.31 4.93 14.87
C GLY A 77 4.78 5.20 15.21
N ALA A 78 5.67 5.09 14.23
CA ALA A 78 7.10 5.38 14.39
C ALA A 78 7.41 6.86 14.69
N PHE A 79 6.57 7.80 14.25
CA PHE A 79 6.68 9.22 14.63
C PHE A 79 6.10 9.50 16.02
N ILE A 80 4.90 8.99 16.31
CA ILE A 80 4.15 9.35 17.52
C ILE A 80 4.75 8.69 18.76
N LEU A 81 5.17 7.42 18.68
CA LEU A 81 5.63 6.68 19.86
C LEU A 81 6.88 7.32 20.52
N PRO A 82 7.97 7.64 19.80
CA PRO A 82 9.12 8.31 20.39
C PRO A 82 8.75 9.70 20.94
N TRP A 83 7.91 10.46 20.23
CA TRP A 83 7.46 11.78 20.68
C TRP A 83 6.64 11.71 21.98
N TYR A 84 5.78 10.69 22.10
CA TYR A 84 4.97 10.46 23.29
C TYR A 84 5.80 10.06 24.51
N TYR A 85 6.74 9.13 24.37
CA TYR A 85 7.57 8.66 25.48
C TYR A 85 8.59 9.72 25.94
N THR A 86 9.11 10.54 25.02
CA THR A 86 9.98 11.66 25.36
C THR A 86 9.24 12.75 26.13
N ARG A 87 8.01 13.10 25.75
CA ARG A 87 7.15 14.04 26.51
C ARG A 87 6.90 13.61 27.96
N LYS A 88 6.88 12.30 28.23
CA LYS A 88 6.64 11.73 29.56
C LYS A 88 7.91 11.45 30.36
N ASN A 89 9.10 11.81 29.86
CA ASN A 89 10.41 11.47 30.45
C ASN A 89 10.59 9.96 30.75
N PHE A 90 9.85 9.10 30.04
CA PHE A 90 9.82 7.65 30.29
C PHE A 90 10.72 6.92 29.29
N VAL A 91 11.98 7.36 29.17
CA VAL A 91 12.93 6.81 28.20
C VAL A 91 13.94 5.93 28.93
N THR A 92 13.59 4.67 29.13
CA THR A 92 14.49 3.66 29.74
C THR A 92 15.14 2.81 28.65
N ALA A 93 16.39 2.39 28.87
CA ALA A 93 17.13 1.53 27.92
C ALA A 93 16.35 0.25 27.54
N LYS A 94 15.70 -0.41 28.50
CA LYS A 94 14.86 -1.60 28.27
C LYS A 94 13.68 -1.31 27.34
N LEU A 95 12.99 -0.18 27.52
CA LEU A 95 11.86 0.22 26.67
C LEU A 95 12.32 0.48 25.24
N ASN A 96 13.46 1.16 25.06
CA ASN A 96 14.02 1.43 23.75
C ASN A 96 14.40 0.14 23.00
N THR A 97 15.00 -0.83 23.70
CA THR A 97 15.31 -2.15 23.11
C THR A 97 14.05 -2.90 22.68
N VAL A 98 13.00 -2.88 23.51
CA VAL A 98 11.72 -3.53 23.17
C VAL A 98 11.04 -2.84 21.98
N LEU A 99 10.98 -1.51 21.97
CA LEU A 99 10.43 -0.74 20.85
C LEU A 99 11.20 -1.02 19.56
N ALA A 100 12.54 -1.03 19.61
CA ALA A 100 13.36 -1.35 18.45
C ALA A 100 13.05 -2.76 17.91
N ALA A 101 12.98 -3.77 18.78
CA ALA A 101 12.64 -5.14 18.37
C ALA A 101 11.23 -5.23 17.74
N ILE A 102 10.25 -4.53 18.32
CA ILE A 102 8.88 -4.46 17.78
C ILE A 102 8.87 -3.80 16.40
N PHE A 103 9.53 -2.65 16.24
CA PHE A 103 9.58 -1.97 14.95
C PHE A 103 10.32 -2.79 13.88
N VAL A 104 11.38 -3.49 14.23
CA VAL A 104 12.06 -4.42 13.31
C VAL A 104 11.09 -5.51 12.81
N ALA A 105 10.32 -6.13 13.72
CA ALA A 105 9.33 -7.13 13.34
C ALA A 105 8.22 -6.54 12.46
N ILE A 106 7.73 -5.34 12.79
CA ILE A 106 6.68 -4.65 12.01
C ILE A 106 7.19 -4.26 10.62
N TYR A 107 8.42 -3.75 10.51
CA TYR A 107 9.01 -3.43 9.21
C TYR A 107 9.24 -4.68 8.36
N PHE A 108 9.62 -5.81 8.98
CA PHE A 108 9.69 -7.08 8.28
C PHE A 108 8.32 -7.51 7.73
N VAL A 109 7.25 -7.43 8.53
CA VAL A 109 5.89 -7.73 8.06
C VAL A 109 5.47 -6.79 6.92
N THR A 110 5.81 -5.50 7.03
CA THR A 110 5.53 -4.50 5.99
C THR A 110 6.24 -4.85 4.67
N MET A 111 7.50 -5.27 4.74
CA MET A 111 8.26 -5.75 3.58
C MET A 111 7.61 -6.98 2.94
N VAL A 112 7.12 -7.93 3.75
CA VAL A 112 6.41 -9.11 3.26
C VAL A 112 5.09 -8.74 2.55
N PHE A 113 4.34 -7.76 3.06
CA PHE A 113 3.11 -7.28 2.40
C PHE A 113 3.40 -6.66 1.02
N TRP A 114 4.43 -5.81 0.93
CA TRP A 114 4.85 -5.25 -0.35
C TRP A 114 5.37 -6.32 -1.32
N LEU A 115 6.15 -7.29 -0.83
CA LEU A 115 6.61 -8.41 -1.63
C LEU A 115 5.45 -9.24 -2.21
N ALA A 116 4.42 -9.51 -1.41
CA ALA A 116 3.22 -10.20 -1.86
C ALA A 116 2.46 -9.38 -2.93
N CYS A 117 2.35 -8.06 -2.76
CA CYS A 117 1.76 -7.17 -3.77
C CYS A 117 2.51 -7.24 -5.10
N PHE A 118 3.85 -7.22 -5.09
CA PHE A 118 4.63 -7.32 -6.33
C PHE A 118 4.55 -8.69 -6.98
N ALA A 119 4.60 -9.76 -6.20
CA ALA A 119 4.52 -11.11 -6.74
C ALA A 119 3.20 -11.32 -7.51
N ASP A 120 2.10 -10.82 -6.94
CA ASP A 120 0.79 -10.91 -7.58
C ASP A 120 0.67 -9.97 -8.79
N LEU A 121 1.17 -8.73 -8.70
CA LEU A 121 1.18 -7.80 -9.85
C LEU A 121 2.05 -8.34 -10.99
N ALA A 122 3.22 -8.90 -10.70
CA ALA A 122 4.09 -9.51 -11.68
C ALA A 122 3.43 -10.71 -12.37
N SER A 123 2.63 -11.48 -11.63
CA SER A 123 1.86 -12.60 -12.19
C SER A 123 0.79 -12.12 -13.19
N LEU A 124 0.14 -10.99 -12.90
CA LEU A 124 -0.88 -10.39 -13.77
C LEU A 124 -0.29 -9.73 -15.02
N LEU A 125 0.86 -9.06 -14.88
CA LEU A 125 1.50 -8.38 -16.00
C LEU A 125 2.36 -9.31 -16.87
N VAL A 126 2.64 -10.54 -16.44
CA VAL A 126 3.48 -11.54 -17.16
C VAL A 126 4.82 -10.93 -17.60
N GLY A 127 5.36 -9.98 -16.82
CA GLY A 127 6.59 -9.24 -17.15
C GLY A 127 6.46 -8.18 -18.26
N GLY A 128 5.25 -7.88 -18.75
CA GLY A 128 4.96 -6.80 -19.68
C GLY A 128 4.67 -5.46 -18.99
N THR A 129 4.74 -4.35 -19.74
CA THR A 129 4.26 -3.05 -19.28
C THR A 129 2.75 -2.93 -19.51
N SER A 130 2.02 -2.42 -18.52
CA SER A 130 0.59 -2.13 -18.68
C SER A 130 0.42 -0.97 -19.67
N ILE A 131 -0.53 -1.10 -20.61
CA ILE A 131 -0.94 -0.03 -21.54
C ILE A 131 -1.53 1.16 -20.75
N ASN A 132 -2.08 0.90 -19.57
CA ASN A 132 -2.66 1.90 -18.70
C ASN A 132 -1.58 2.49 -17.76
N PRO A 133 -1.29 3.80 -17.83
CA PRO A 133 -0.22 4.46 -17.09
C PRO A 133 -0.40 4.42 -15.57
N TYR A 134 -1.63 4.26 -15.08
CA TYR A 134 -1.91 4.21 -13.64
C TYR A 134 -1.33 2.97 -12.97
N TYR A 135 -1.33 1.81 -13.64
CA TYR A 135 -0.72 0.58 -13.10
C TYR A 135 0.80 0.66 -13.03
N ASN A 136 1.44 1.33 -14.00
CA ASN A 136 2.88 1.52 -13.98
C ASN A 136 3.29 2.48 -12.85
N ALA A 137 2.46 3.47 -12.53
CA ALA A 137 2.66 4.35 -11.39
C ALA A 137 2.49 3.61 -10.04
N VAL A 138 1.47 2.75 -9.91
CA VAL A 138 1.28 1.85 -8.73
C VAL A 138 2.52 0.99 -8.50
N LEU A 139 3.04 0.39 -9.57
CA LEU A 139 4.26 -0.42 -9.49
C LEU A 139 5.47 0.41 -9.05
N ALA A 140 5.65 1.61 -9.60
CA ALA A 140 6.78 2.47 -9.26
C ALA A 140 6.75 2.90 -7.79
N PHE A 141 5.61 3.37 -7.29
CA PHE A 141 5.47 3.77 -5.89
C PHE A 141 5.50 2.60 -4.93
N GLY A 142 4.94 1.46 -5.32
CA GLY A 142 5.13 0.20 -4.62
C GLY A 142 6.62 -0.09 -4.44
N VAL A 143 7.42 -0.11 -5.52
CA VAL A 143 8.87 -0.40 -5.47
C VAL A 143 9.63 0.60 -4.59
N LEU A 144 9.21 1.86 -4.58
CA LEU A 144 9.81 2.88 -3.71
C LEU A 144 9.44 2.72 -2.22
N LEU A 145 8.41 1.95 -1.89
CA LEU A 145 7.94 1.67 -0.53
C LEU A 145 8.49 0.38 0.07
N TRP A 146 9.02 -0.53 -0.76
CA TRP A 146 9.66 -1.77 -0.36
C TRP A 146 11.11 -1.57 0.05
#